data_AF-A0A947A408-F1
#
_entry.id   AF-A0A947A408-F1
#
_cell.length_a   1.000
_cell.length_b   1.000
_cell.length_c   1.000
_cell.angle_alpha   90.00
_cell.angle_beta   90.00
_cell.angle_gamma   90.00
#
_symmetry.space_group_name_H-M   'P 1'
#
loop_
_entity.id
_entity.type
_entity.pdbx_description
1 polymer ?
#
loop_
_entity_poly.entity_id
_entity_poly.type
_entity_poly.pdbx_seq_one_letter_code
_entity_poly.pdbx_strand_id
1 'polypeptide(L)' 'MNRTNTILILALFVGLVFHGSALFFTLESTYDALIHLFFADHYVENWFDPWDYRWYTGFT' A
#
# COMPACT_ATOMS: atom_id res chain seq x y z
N MET A 1 -22.20 26.19 11.89
CA MET A 1 -22.55 24.75 11.82
C MET A 1 -21.69 24.11 10.73
N ASN A 2 -20.77 23.22 11.11
CA ASN A 2 -20.05 22.42 10.11
C ASN A 2 -21.02 21.39 9.55
N ARG A 3 -21.31 21.45 8.25
CA ARG A 3 -22.10 20.43 7.56
C ARG A 3 -21.18 19.27 7.20
N THR A 4 -21.51 18.08 7.69
CA THR A 4 -20.87 16.84 7.26
C THR A 4 -21.20 16.58 5.79
N ASN A 5 -20.17 16.36 4.96
CA ASN A 5 -20.34 16.00 3.56
C ASN A 5 -20.52 14.48 3.45
N THR A 6 -21.78 14.02 3.55
CA THR A 6 -22.13 12.60 3.53
C THR A 6 -21.71 11.91 2.23
N ILE A 7 -21.75 12.62 1.09
CA ILE A 7 -21.35 12.07 -0.21
C ILE A 7 -19.85 11.77 -0.22
N LEU A 8 -19.03 12.67 0.32
CA LEU A 8 -17.60 12.44 0.46
C LEU A 8 -17.30 11.21 1.33
N ILE A 9 -17.97 11.10 2.48
CA ILE A 9 -17.79 9.95 3.38
C ILE A 9 -18.17 8.65 2.67
N LEU A 10 -19.29 8.64 1.95
CA LEU A 10 -19.73 7.49 1.19
C LEU A 10 -18.71 7.11 0.10
N ALA A 11 -18.19 8.09 -0.64
CA ALA A 11 -17.19 7.86 -1.68
C ALA A 11 -15.90 7.25 -1.12
N LEU A 12 -15.44 7.74 0.04
CA LEU A 12 -14.28 7.17 0.73
C LEU A 12 -14.54 5.72 1.17
N PHE A 13 -15.72 5.44 1.74
CA PHE A 13 -16.10 4.09 2.15
C PHE A 13 -16.18 3.12 0.97
N VAL A 14 -16.82 3.55 -0.14
CA VAL A 14 -16.91 2.73 -1.35
C VAL A 14 -15.53 2.46 -1.93
N GLY A 15 -14.67 3.47 -2.02
CA GLY A 15 -13.29 3.30 -2.48
C GLY A 15 -12.51 2.31 -1.60
N LEU A 16 -12.60 2.45 -0.28
CA LEU A 16 -11.93 1.56 0.67
C LEU A 16 -12.44 0.12 0.56
N VAL A 17 -13.76 -0.10 0.52
CA VAL A 17 -14.35 -1.43 0.42
C VAL A 17 -14.03 -2.08 -0.94
N PHE A 18 -14.15 -1.32 -2.03
CA PHE A 18 -13.85 -1.82 -3.37
C PHE A 18 -12.38 -2.24 -3.49
N HIS A 19 -11.44 -1.34 -3.21
CA HIS A 19 -10.02 -1.65 -3.31
C HIS A 19 -9.56 -2.67 -2.25
N GLY A 20 -10.07 -2.58 -1.02
CA GLY A 20 -9.77 -3.53 0.04
C GLY A 20 -10.23 -4.95 -0.28
N SER A 21 -11.41 -5.09 -0.90
CA SER A 21 -11.89 -6.41 -1.36
C SER A 21 -11.09 -6.93 -2.55
N ALA A 22 -10.74 -6.07 -3.51
CA ALA A 22 -9.94 -6.44 -4.68
C ALA A 22 -8.55 -6.97 -4.30
N LEU A 23 -7.94 -6.43 -3.24
CA LEU A 23 -6.61 -6.81 -2.77
C LEU A 23 -6.48 -8.34 -2.56
N PHE A 24 -7.49 -9.01 -2.00
CA PHE A 24 -7.46 -10.47 -1.79
C PHE A 24 -7.34 -11.30 -3.08
N PHE A 25 -7.64 -10.70 -4.23
CA PHE A 25 -7.59 -11.37 -5.53
C PHE A 25 -6.41 -10.91 -6.38
N THR A 26 -5.72 -9.83 -5.99
CA THR A 26 -4.68 -9.20 -6.81
C THR A 26 -3.33 -9.03 -6.11
N LEU A 27 -3.22 -9.27 -4.80
CA LEU A 27 -2.01 -8.96 -4.03
C LEU A 27 -0.73 -9.63 -4.57
N GLU A 28 -0.83 -10.88 -5.03
CA GLU A 28 0.31 -11.63 -5.55
C GLU A 28 0.31 -11.74 -7.08
N SER A 29 -0.67 -11.11 -7.75
CA SER A 29 -0.80 -11.22 -9.21
C SER A 29 0.05 -10.20 -9.96
N THR A 30 0.58 -9.19 -9.27
CA THR A 30 1.42 -8.16 -9.87
C THR A 30 2.76 -8.05 -9.15
N TYR A 31 3.80 -7.85 -9.96
CA TYR A 31 5.15 -7.63 -9.46
C TYR A 31 5.23 -6.37 -8.57
N ASP A 32 4.52 -5.30 -8.94
CA ASP A 32 4.49 -4.03 -8.22
C ASP A 32 3.97 -4.16 -6.78
N ALA A 33 2.93 -4.97 -6.55
CA ALA A 33 2.37 -5.20 -5.22
C ALA A 33 3.39 -5.88 -4.28
N LEU A 34 4.19 -6.82 -4.79
CA LEU A 34 5.25 -7.47 -4.02
C LEU A 34 6.38 -6.50 -3.66
N ILE A 35 6.71 -5.56 -4.55
CA ILE A 35 7.72 -4.52 -4.28
C ILE A 35 7.24 -3.53 -3.22
N HIS A 36 5.96 -3.15 -3.23
CA HIS A 36 5.39 -2.36 -2.14
C HIS A 36 5.45 -3.07 -0.79
N LEU A 37 5.16 -4.38 -0.77
CA LEU A 37 5.24 -5.18 0.46
C LEU A 37 6.69 -5.29 0.96
N PHE A 38 7.65 -5.48 0.05
CA PHE A 38 9.08 -5.47 0.34
C PHE A 38 9.53 -4.16 0.99
N PHE A 39 9.16 -3.01 0.41
CA PHE A 39 9.53 -1.73 1.01
C PHE A 39 8.83 -1.47 2.34
N ALA A 40 7.58 -1.87 2.51
CA ALA A 40 6.87 -1.76 3.78
C ALA A 40 7.57 -2.56 4.89
N ASP A 41 8.00 -3.79 4.58
CA ASP A 41 8.76 -4.64 5.50
C ASP A 41 10.11 -4.00 5.87
N HIS A 42 10.86 -3.49 4.89
CA HIS A 42 12.10 -2.74 5.15
C HIS A 42 11.89 -1.51 6.04
N TYR A 43 10.83 -0.72 5.80
CA TYR A 43 10.52 0.44 6.65
C TYR A 43 10.19 0.06 8.09
N VAL A 44 9.59 -1.11 8.33
CA VAL A 44 9.30 -1.62 9.68
C VAL A 44 10.58 -2.01 10.42
N GLU A 45 11.53 -2.64 9.74
CA GLU A 45 12.79 -3.07 10.33
C GLU A 45 13.79 -1.92 10.47
N ASN A 46 13.91 -1.06 9.44
CA ASN A 46 14.96 -0.06 9.28
C ASN A 46 14.43 1.25 8.68
N TRP A 47 13.56 1.95 9.42
CA TRP A 47 12.89 3.18 8.96
C TRP A 47 13.80 4.25 8.30
N PHE A 48 15.05 4.37 8.75
CA PHE A 48 16.01 5.38 8.28
C PHE A 48 17.13 4.82 7.40
N ASP A 49 17.18 3.51 7.16
CA ASP A 49 18.13 2.95 6.21
C ASP A 49 17.55 3.07 4.81
N PRO A 50 18.18 3.79 3.87
CA PRO A 50 17.70 3.84 2.50
C PRO A 50 17.91 2.52 1.74
N TRP A 51 18.66 1.56 2.30
CA TRP A 51 19.12 0.37 1.61
C TRP A 51 18.73 -0.93 2.32
N ASP A 52 18.45 -1.95 1.51
CA ASP A 52 18.17 -3.31 1.96
C ASP A 52 19.01 -4.31 1.16
N TYR A 53 19.81 -5.15 1.83
CA TYR A 53 20.63 -6.18 1.18
C TYR A 53 19.80 -7.26 0.46
N ARG A 54 18.52 -7.39 0.78
CA ARG A 54 17.55 -8.27 0.11
C ARG A 54 17.11 -7.71 -1.25
N TRP A 55 17.40 -6.44 -1.55
CA TRP A 55 17.03 -5.80 -2.82
C TRP A 55 17.82 -6.38 -4.00
N TYR A 56 17.15 -7.19 -4.80
CA TYR A 56 17.79 -8.06 -5.77
C TYR A 56 18.29 -7.34 -7.04
N THR A 57 17.84 -6.11 -7.33
CA THR A 57 18.37 -5.35 -8.47
C THR A 57 19.66 -4.60 -8.11
N GLY A 58 20.13 -4.69 -6.87
CA GLY A 58 21.34 -4.04 -6.39
C GLY A 58 21.26 -2.50 -6.39
N PHE A 59 22.39 -1.87 -6.03
CA PHE A 59 22.56 -0.42 -5.93
C PHE A 59 23.67 0.08 -6.87
N THR A 60 23.63 -0.32 -8.14
CA THR A 60 24.61 0.16 -9.15
C THR A 60 24.36 1.60 -9.56
#